data_AF-A0A098TKQ6-F1
#
_entry.id   AF-A0A098TKQ6-F1
#
_cell.length_a   1.000
_cell.length_b   1.000
_cell.length_c   1.000
_cell.angle_alpha   90.00
_cell.angle_beta   90.00
_cell.angle_gamma   90.00
#
_symmetry.space_group_name_H-M   'P 1'
#
loop_
_entity.id
_entity.type
_entity.pdbx_description
1 polymer ?
#
loop_
_entity_poly.entity_id
_entity_poly.type
_entity_poly.pdbx_seq_one_letter_code
_entity_poly.pdbx_strand_id
1 'polypeptide(L)' 'MNDWVANLSDALKPLRNATLLTVAAISLVVGAILVPVPIIPGWPLLLFGSYCLSQVFQPEVHA' A
#
# COMPACT_ATOMS: atom_id res chain seq x y z
N MET A 1 29.23 -11.92 -4.75
CA MET A 1 28.07 -11.62 -5.63
C MET A 1 26.77 -11.41 -4.86
N ASN A 2 26.69 -11.82 -3.58
CA ASN A 2 25.47 -11.77 -2.78
C ASN A 2 25.27 -10.41 -2.07
N ASP A 3 26.35 -9.67 -1.80
CA ASP A 3 26.32 -8.37 -1.11
C ASP A 3 25.65 -7.27 -1.93
N TRP A 4 25.76 -7.33 -3.26
CA TRP A 4 25.11 -6.39 -4.18
C TRP A 4 23.59 -6.57 -4.18
N VAL A 5 23.12 -7.81 -4.12
CA VAL A 5 21.68 -8.12 -4.04
C VAL A 5 21.13 -7.73 -2.67
N ALA A 6 21.90 -7.94 -1.60
CA ALA A 6 21.54 -7.51 -0.25
C ALA A 6 21.39 -5.98 -0.15
N ASN A 7 22.37 -5.22 -0.64
CA ASN A 7 22.31 -3.75 -0.65
C ASN A 7 21.16 -3.20 -1.50
N LEU A 8 20.88 -3.81 -2.65
CA LEU A 8 19.71 -3.43 -3.46
C LEU A 8 18.41 -3.72 -2.73
N SER A 9 18.31 -4.87 -2.05
CA SER A 9 17.12 -5.22 -1.29
C SER A 9 16.88 -4.27 -0.11
N ASP A 10 17.93 -3.84 0.59
CA ASP A 10 17.84 -2.90 1.70
C ASP A 10 17.52 -1.47 1.24
N ALA A 11 18.02 -1.04 0.08
CA ALA A 11 17.62 0.23 -0.52
C ALA A 11 16.16 0.21 -1.03
N LEU A 12 15.66 -0.96 -1.45
CA LEU A 12 14.30 -1.12 -1.98
C LEU A 12 13.24 -1.27 -0.89
N LYS A 13 13.57 -1.75 0.32
CA LYS A 13 12.64 -1.83 1.46
C LYS A 13 11.95 -0.50 1.79
N PRO A 14 12.67 0.62 2.00
CA PRO A 14 12.02 1.91 2.29
C PRO A 14 11.26 2.45 1.08
N LEU A 15 11.78 2.24 -0.13
CA LEU A 15 11.11 2.62 -1.37
C LEU A 15 9.77 1.87 -1.54
N ARG A 16 9.76 0.57 -1.24
CA ARG A 16 8.57 -0.29 -1.29
C ARG A 16 7.54 0.14 -0.24
N ASN A 17 7.97 0.43 0.99
CA ASN A 17 7.07 0.94 2.03
C ASN A 17 6.48 2.30 1.65
N ALA A 18 7.29 3.23 1.16
CA ALA A 18 6.80 4.54 0.70
C ALA A 18 5.82 4.41 -0.49
N THR A 19 6.09 3.50 -1.41
CA THR A 19 5.21 3.24 -2.57
C THR A 19 3.89 2.61 -2.11
N LEU A 20 3.93 1.63 -1.21
CA LEU A 20 2.71 1.02 -0.66
C LEU A 20 1.87 2.04 0.13
N LEU A 21 2.51 2.93 0.88
CA LEU A 21 1.83 4.02 1.62
C LEU A 21 1.13 5.00 0.68
N THR A 22 1.83 5.44 -0.37
CA THR A 22 1.27 6.38 -1.36
C THR A 22 0.13 5.74 -2.15
N VAL A 23 0.29 4.50 -2.59
CA VAL A 23 -0.76 3.74 -3.29
C VAL A 23 -1.98 3.50 -2.39
N ALA A 24 -1.77 3.19 -1.11
CA ALA A 24 -2.84 3.04 -0.12
C ALA A 24 -3.62 4.35 0.06
N ALA A 25 -2.90 5.47 0.27
CA ALA A 25 -3.52 6.78 0.45
C ALA A 25 -4.31 7.22 -0.79
N ILE A 26 -3.74 7.07 -1.98
CA ILE A 26 -4.41 7.42 -3.25
C ILE A 26 -5.65 6.55 -3.45
N SER A 27 -5.55 5.23 -3.24
CA SER A 27 -6.71 4.33 -3.40
C SER A 27 -7.83 4.65 -2.41
N LEU A 28 -7.49 5.04 -1.18
CA LEU A 28 -8.47 5.39 -0.16
C LEU A 28 -9.17 6.72 -0.50
N VAL A 29 -8.42 7.74 -0.94
CA VAL A 29 -8.97 9.04 -1.38
C VAL A 29 -9.85 8.87 -2.62
N VAL A 30 -9.35 8.18 -3.64
CA VAL A 30 -10.07 7.95 -4.89
C VAL A 30 -11.31 7.09 -4.64
N GLY A 31 -11.20 6.04 -3.81
CA GLY A 31 -12.33 5.22 -3.37
C GLY A 31 -13.38 6.05 -2.62
N ALA A 32 -12.98 6.89 -1.68
CA ALA A 32 -13.89 7.77 -0.93
C ALA A 32 -14.62 8.78 -1.83
N ILE A 33 -13.97 9.30 -2.86
CA ILE A 33 -14.57 10.20 -3.85
C ILE A 33 -15.52 9.44 -4.79
N LEU A 34 -15.20 8.20 -5.15
CA LEU A 34 -16.00 7.38 -6.07
C LEU A 34 -17.21 6.72 -5.41
N VAL A 35 -17.17 6.40 -4.12
CA VAL A 35 -18.32 5.82 -3.38
C VAL A 35 -19.62 6.63 -3.51
N PRO A 36 -19.63 7.97 -3.38
CA PRO A 36 -20.85 8.76 -3.58
C PRO A 36 -21.26 8.89 -5.05
N VAL A 37 -20.41 8.52 -6.01
CA VAL A 37 -20.73 8.55 -7.45
C VAL A 37 -21.35 7.20 -7.84
N PRO A 38 -22.67 7.12 -8.11
CA PRO A 38 -23.38 5.84 -8.31
C PRO A 38 -22.98 5.07 -9.58
N ILE A 39 -22.05 5.60 -10.38
CA ILE A 39 -21.61 5.02 -11.66
C ILE A 39 -20.46 4.02 -11.46
N ILE A 40 -19.63 4.19 -10.44
CA ILE A 40 -18.46 3.33 -10.20
C ILE A 40 -18.51 2.87 -8.76
N PRO A 41 -18.54 1.55 -8.48
CA PRO A 41 -18.40 1.07 -7.12
C PRO A 41 -17.01 1.46 -6.62
N GLY A 42 -16.92 2.47 -5.75
CA GLY A 42 -15.65 2.93 -5.13
C GLY A 42 -15.16 2.03 -3.98
N TRP A 43 -15.99 1.07 -3.57
CA TRP A 43 -15.74 0.10 -2.51
C TRP A 43 -14.53 -0.82 -2.74
N PRO A 44 -14.23 -1.31 -3.96
CA PRO A 44 -13.03 -2.10 -4.24
C PRO A 44 -11.74 -1.30 -4.00
N LEU A 45 -11.73 0.00 -4.31
CA LEU A 45 -10.59 0.88 -4.07
C LEU A 45 -10.39 1.17 -2.59
N LEU A 46 -11.47 1.29 -1.81
CA LEU A 46 -11.39 1.39 -0.35
C LEU A 46 -10.85 0.10 0.29
N LEU A 47 -11.31 -1.07 -0.16
CA LEU A 47 -10.81 -2.37 0.31
C LEU A 47 -9.35 -2.59 -0.07
N PHE A 48 -8.96 -2.20 -1.28
CA PHE A 48 -7.57 -2.27 -1.72
C PHE A 48 -6.67 -1.29 -0.94
N GLY A 49 -7.13 -0.06 -0.74
CA GLY A 49 -6.43 0.94 0.06
C GLY A 49 -6.24 0.50 1.51
N SER A 50 -7.27 -0.06 2.15
CA SER A 50 -7.18 -0.58 3.52
C SER A 50 -6.30 -1.83 3.63
N TYR A 51 -6.31 -2.71 2.63
CA TYR A 51 -5.42 -3.86 2.56
C TYR A 51 -3.94 -3.44 2.41
N CYS A 52 -3.64 -2.52 1.49
CA CYS A 52 -2.29 -1.96 1.34
C CYS A 52 -1.84 -1.23 2.61
N LEU A 53 -2.74 -0.46 3.24
CA LEU A 53 -2.46 0.20 4.51
C LEU A 53 -2.17 -0.82 5.61
N SER A 54 -2.95 -1.91 5.68
CA SER A 54 -2.74 -3.00 6.63
C SER A 54 -1.39 -3.71 6.42
N GLN A 55 -0.94 -3.89 5.17
CA GLN A 55 0.40 -4.47 4.91
C GLN A 55 1.56 -3.55 5.30
N VAL A 56 1.38 -2.23 5.23
CA VAL A 56 2.40 -1.27 5.68
C VAL A 56 2.39 -1.13 7.20
N PHE A 57 1.21 -1.22 7.82
CA PHE A 57 1.02 -1.06 9.25
C PHE A 57 1.04 -2.36 10.05
N GLN A 58 1.20 -3.55 9.43
CA GLN A 58 1.43 -4.78 10.19
C GLN A 58 2.69 -4.58 11.03
N PRO A 59 2.57 -4.36 12.35
CA PRO A 59 3.69 -4.51 13.24
C PRO A 59 3.99 -6.01 13.26
N GLU A 60 5.19 -6.37 13.63
CA GLU A 60 5.67 -7.75 13.75
C GLU A 60 4.91 -8.51 14.87
N VAL A 61 3.61 -8.80 14.71
CA VAL A 61 2.81 -9.60 15.66
C VAL A 61 2.94 -11.10 15.35
N HIS A 62 4.03 -11.51 14.70
CA HIS A 62 4.49 -12.89 14.62
C HIS A 62 5.97 -12.94 15.05
N ALA A 63 6.22 -12.71 16.34
CA ALA A 63 7.38 -13.19 17.08
C ALA A 63 6.92 -13.56 18.49
#